data_AF-A0A7X6XML1-F1
#
_entry.id   AF-A0A7X6XML1-F1
#
_cell.length_a   1.000
_cell.length_b   1.000
_cell.length_c   1.000
_cell.angle_alpha   90.00
_cell.angle_beta   90.00
_cell.angle_gamma   90.00
#
_symmetry.space_group_name_H-M   'P 1'
#
loop_
_entity.id
_entity.type
_entity.pdbx_description
1 polymer ?
#
loop_
_entity_poly.entity_id
_entity_poly.type
_entity_poly.pdbx_seq_one_letter_code
_entity_poly.pdbx_strand_id
1 'polypeptide(L)'
;MANAYEDAMEQALGDANALVRHLEGLSGRAHATRAAIDHARRLAEAIEQAVYTAVRSFPQSGANAAAYQALEGVSSLRAAADGNDLALMEAAAHQIQDHLSRARDLAAAD
;
A
#
# COMPACT_ATOMS: atom_id res chain seq x y z
N MET A 1 8.89 15.34 -19.22
CA MET A 1 9.06 15.52 -17.77
C MET A 1 8.22 14.44 -17.13
N ALA A 2 8.83 13.50 -16.40
CA ALA A 2 8.06 12.52 -15.63
C ALA A 2 7.24 13.30 -14.58
N ASN A 3 5.96 12.97 -14.48
CA ASN A 3 5.04 13.65 -13.58
C ASN A 3 5.35 13.17 -12.16
N ALA A 4 5.70 14.07 -11.24
CA ALA A 4 6.06 13.69 -9.87
C ALA A 4 4.98 12.87 -9.14
N TYR A 5 3.72 13.00 -9.59
CA TYR A 5 2.61 12.15 -9.18
C TYR A 5 2.78 10.69 -9.64
N GLU A 6 3.06 10.48 -10.94
CA GLU A 6 3.19 9.15 -11.55
C GLU A 6 4.36 8.41 -10.91
N ASP A 7 5.51 9.07 -10.75
CA ASP A 7 6.69 8.48 -10.12
C ASP A 7 6.39 8.01 -8.67
N ALA A 8 5.69 8.85 -7.89
CA ALA A 8 5.32 8.53 -6.52
C ALA A 8 4.29 7.38 -6.45
N MET A 9 3.32 7.34 -7.37
CA MET A 9 2.32 6.27 -7.42
C MET A 9 2.93 4.94 -7.90
N GLU A 10 3.85 4.96 -8.86
CA GLU A 10 4.59 3.77 -9.29
C GLU A 10 5.44 3.21 -8.15
N GLN A 11 6.10 4.08 -7.38
CA GLN A 11 6.85 3.68 -6.19
C GLN A 11 5.92 3.04 -5.15
N ALA A 12 4.80 3.68 -4.82
CA ALA A 12 3.82 3.15 -3.86
C ALA A 12 3.30 1.77 -4.29
N LEU A 13 2.99 1.61 -5.58
CA LEU A 13 2.52 0.33 -6.13
C LEU A 13 3.62 -0.74 -6.11
N GLY A 14 4.87 -0.36 -6.38
CA GLY A 14 6.04 -1.24 -6.24
C GLY A 14 6.20 -1.77 -4.82
N ASP A 15 6.08 -0.90 -3.83
CA ASP A 15 6.16 -1.26 -2.40
C ASP A 15 4.97 -2.12 -1.96
N ALA A 16 3.75 -1.83 -2.44
CA ALA A 16 2.57 -2.66 -2.18
C ALA A 16 2.71 -4.08 -2.78
N ASN A 17 3.23 -4.19 -4.01
CA ASN A 17 3.51 -5.48 -4.64
C ASN A 17 4.60 -6.27 -3.88
N ALA A 18 5.58 -5.58 -3.30
CA ALA A 18 6.58 -6.22 -2.45
C ALA A 18 5.97 -6.70 -1.13
N LEU A 19 5.08 -5.90 -0.54
CA LEU A 19 4.37 -6.24 0.69
C LEU A 19 3.49 -7.48 0.53
N VAL A 20 2.67 -7.54 -0.53
CA VAL A 20 1.82 -8.70 -0.82
C VAL A 20 2.66 -9.97 -0.97
N ARG A 21 3.66 -9.96 -1.85
CA ARG A 21 4.57 -11.11 -2.05
C ARG A 21 5.28 -11.53 -0.77
N HIS A 22 5.66 -10.57 0.07
CA HIS A 22 6.27 -10.86 1.37
C HIS A 22 5.31 -11.62 2.28
N LEU A 23 4.06 -11.16 2.40
CA LEU A 23 3.03 -11.75 3.27
C LEU A 23 2.54 -13.12 2.76
N GLU A 24 2.33 -13.27 1.45
CA GLU A 24 2.02 -14.56 0.84
C GLU A 24 3.12 -15.60 1.13
N GLY A 25 4.39 -15.18 1.10
CA GLY A 25 5.53 -16.04 1.48
C GLY A 25 5.52 -16.46 2.96
N LEU A 26 4.72 -15.81 3.80
CA LEU A 26 4.55 -16.12 5.22
C LEU A 26 3.26 -16.90 5.51
N SER A 27 2.26 -16.92 4.63
CA SER A 27 0.92 -17.47 4.90
C SER A 27 0.92 -18.98 5.22
N GLY A 28 2.00 -19.70 4.88
CA GLY A 28 2.25 -21.08 5.33
C GLY A 28 2.77 -21.23 6.77
N ARG A 29 2.94 -20.14 7.52
CA ARG A 29 3.49 -20.14 8.89
C ARG A 29 2.41 -19.81 9.92
N ALA A 30 2.39 -20.56 11.02
CA ALA A 30 1.40 -20.35 12.09
C ALA A 30 1.44 -18.94 12.70
N HIS A 31 2.62 -18.30 12.74
CA HIS A 31 2.80 -16.92 13.20
C HIS A 31 3.93 -16.23 12.41
N ALA A 32 3.77 -14.93 12.13
CA ALA A 32 4.87 -14.14 11.61
C ALA A 32 5.91 -13.89 12.70
N THR A 33 7.18 -14.00 12.34
CA THR A 33 8.26 -13.53 13.21
C THR A 33 8.17 -12.01 13.36
N ARG A 34 8.55 -11.46 14.50
CA ARG A 34 8.59 -10.01 14.75
C ARG A 34 9.32 -9.23 13.66
N ALA A 35 10.46 -9.76 13.17
CA ALA A 35 11.23 -9.15 12.08
C ALA A 35 10.45 -9.03 10.76
N ALA A 36 9.54 -9.97 10.47
CA ALA A 36 8.70 -9.94 9.29
C ALA A 36 7.57 -8.90 9.44
N ILE A 37 6.98 -8.81 10.63
CA ILE A 37 5.99 -7.77 10.97
C ILE A 37 6.63 -6.37 10.86
N ASP A 38 7.85 -6.19 11.39
CA ASP A 38 8.58 -4.92 11.30
C ASP A 38 8.96 -4.59 9.85
N HIS A 39 9.15 -5.59 8.98
CA HIS A 39 9.38 -5.36 7.55
C HIS A 39 8.09 -4.91 6.84
N ALA A 40 6.96 -5.59 7.11
CA ALA A 40 5.65 -5.20 6.59
C ALA A 40 5.27 -3.76 7.00
N ARG A 41 5.54 -3.37 8.25
CA ARG A 41 5.31 -1.99 8.73
C ARG A 41 6.13 -0.95 7.96
N ARG A 42 7.41 -1.24 7.69
CA ARG A 42 8.28 -0.34 6.91
C ARG A 42 7.79 -0.15 5.48
N LEU A 43 7.31 -1.22 4.84
CA LEU A 43 6.68 -1.11 3.51
C LEU A 43 5.40 -0.28 3.57
N ALA A 44 4.57 -0.46 4.59
CA ALA A 44 3.36 0.32 4.79
C ALA A 44 3.63 1.83 5.00
N GLU A 45 4.68 2.16 5.76
CA GLU A 45 5.16 3.55 5.93
C GLU A 45 5.67 4.17 4.62
N ALA A 46 6.41 3.40 3.81
CA ALA A 46 6.89 3.85 2.51
C ALA A 46 5.71 4.13 1.54
N ILE A 47 4.72 3.23 1.52
CA ILE A 47 3.48 3.41 0.75
C ILE A 47 2.77 4.70 1.18
N GLU A 48 2.57 4.90 2.49
CA GLU A 48 1.91 6.11 3.02
C GLU A 48 2.62 7.40 2.61
N GLN A 49 3.96 7.45 2.71
CA GLN A 49 4.74 8.62 2.31
C GLN A 49 4.66 8.91 0.81
N ALA A 50 4.70 7.85 -0.02
CA ALA A 50 4.60 7.98 -1.47
C ALA A 50 3.19 8.47 -1.88
N VAL A 51 2.13 7.89 -1.31
CA VAL A 51 0.74 8.33 -1.54
C VAL A 51 0.52 9.77 -1.11
N TYR A 52 1.02 10.18 0.07
CA TYR A 52 0.91 11.58 0.50
C TYR A 52 1.63 12.54 -0.44
N THR A 53 2.77 12.13 -0.98
CA THR A 53 3.50 12.92 -1.99
C THR A 53 2.67 13.07 -3.26
N ALA A 54 2.13 11.96 -3.78
CA ALA A 54 1.27 11.95 -4.96
C ALA A 54 0.05 12.86 -4.78
N VAL A 55 -0.74 12.66 -3.73
CA VAL A 55 -2.01 13.39 -3.53
C VAL A 55 -1.80 14.90 -3.35
N ARG A 56 -0.69 15.33 -2.74
CA ARG A 56 -0.35 16.76 -2.63
C ARG A 56 -0.03 17.41 -3.98
N SER A 57 0.53 16.64 -4.91
CA SER A 57 0.90 17.12 -6.25
C SER A 57 -0.28 17.16 -7.22
N PHE A 58 -1.38 16.44 -6.94
CA PHE A 58 -2.51 16.33 -7.87
C PHE A 58 -3.89 16.35 -7.18
N PRO A 59 -4.28 17.42 -6.47
CA PRO A 59 -5.39 17.43 -5.51
C PRO A 59 -6.82 17.22 -6.08
N GLN A 60 -7.04 17.28 -7.41
CA GLN A 60 -8.39 17.41 -8.01
C GLN A 60 -8.83 16.27 -8.97
N SER A 61 -8.30 15.05 -8.83
CA SER A 61 -8.69 13.91 -9.68
C SER A 61 -9.45 12.80 -8.94
N GLY A 62 -10.21 12.00 -9.70
CA GLY A 62 -10.81 10.76 -9.19
C GLY A 62 -9.77 9.77 -8.65
N ALA A 63 -8.53 9.85 -9.13
CA ALA A 63 -7.40 9.05 -8.65
C ALA A 63 -7.07 9.30 -7.17
N ASN A 64 -7.29 10.50 -6.65
CA ASN A 64 -7.03 10.80 -5.23
C ASN A 64 -7.96 10.05 -4.28
N ALA A 65 -9.23 9.88 -4.64
CA ALA A 65 -10.17 9.16 -3.80
C ALA A 65 -9.71 7.70 -3.61
N ALA A 66 -9.24 7.06 -4.69
CA ALA A 66 -8.67 5.71 -4.62
C ALA A 66 -7.34 5.70 -3.84
N ALA A 67 -6.49 6.71 -3.99
CA ALA A 67 -5.25 6.83 -3.23
C ALA A 67 -5.51 6.99 -1.72
N TYR A 68 -6.54 7.74 -1.31
CA TYR A 68 -6.95 7.83 0.11
C TYR A 68 -7.48 6.51 0.66
N GLN A 69 -8.23 5.73 -0.13
CA GLN A 69 -8.66 4.39 0.26
C GLN A 69 -7.47 3.45 0.51
N ALA A 70 -6.38 3.60 -0.24
CA ALA A 70 -5.15 2.86 0.03
C ALA A 70 -4.57 3.20 1.43
N LEU A 71 -4.68 4.46 1.89
CA LEU A 71 -4.24 4.86 3.24
C LEU A 71 -5.11 4.25 4.36
N GLU A 72 -6.40 4.05 4.11
CA GLU A 72 -7.27 3.30 5.04
C GLU A 72 -6.79 1.84 5.14
N GLY A 73 -6.43 1.23 4.01
CA GLY A 73 -5.82 -0.10 3.98
C GLY A 73 -4.51 -0.18 4.78
N VAL A 74 -3.64 0.84 4.68
CA VAL A 74 -2.41 0.94 5.50
C VAL A 74 -2.72 0.96 7.00
N SER A 75 -3.77 1.67 7.40
CA SER A 75 -4.21 1.72 8.80
C SER A 75 -4.71 0.35 9.28
N SER A 76 -5.50 -0.35 8.47
CA SER A 76 -5.95 -1.73 8.73
C SER A 76 -4.78 -2.71 8.84
N LEU A 77 -3.78 -2.59 7.97
CA LEU A 77 -2.57 -3.42 8.01
C LEU A 77 -1.79 -3.22 9.32
N ARG A 78 -1.65 -1.99 9.79
CA ARG A 78 -0.99 -1.68 11.08
C ARG A 78 -1.73 -2.32 12.25
N ALA A 79 -3.05 -2.22 12.28
CA ALA A 79 -3.87 -2.86 13.31
C ALA A 79 -3.75 -4.39 13.28
N ALA A 80 -3.77 -5.00 12.09
CA ALA A 80 -3.55 -6.44 11.93
C ALA A 80 -2.13 -6.87 12.37
N ALA A 81 -1.12 -6.03 12.08
CA ALA A 81 0.26 -6.24 12.51
C ALA A 81 0.43 -6.14 14.04
N ASP A 82 -0.32 -5.26 14.73
CA ASP A 82 -0.35 -5.20 16.19
C ASP A 82 -0.99 -6.46 16.79
N GLY A 83 -2.00 -7.02 16.11
CA GLY A 83 -2.65 -8.29 16.46
C GLY A 83 -1.88 -9.56 16.06
N ASN A 84 -0.79 -9.43 15.27
CA ASN A 84 -0.08 -10.54 14.63
C ASN A 84 -1.00 -11.47 13.81
N ASP A 85 -1.99 -10.88 13.14
CA ASP A 85 -2.93 -11.61 12.30
C ASP A 85 -2.49 -11.57 10.83
N LEU A 86 -1.80 -12.62 10.40
CA LEU A 86 -1.26 -12.73 9.05
C LEU A 86 -2.33 -12.68 7.96
N ALA A 87 -3.49 -13.29 8.18
CA ALA A 87 -4.56 -13.33 7.19
C ALA A 87 -5.17 -11.93 6.99
N LEU A 88 -5.36 -11.18 8.09
CA LEU A 88 -5.80 -9.79 8.00
C LEU A 88 -4.73 -8.87 7.40
N MET A 89 -3.44 -9.11 7.69
CA MET A 89 -2.36 -8.37 7.04
C MET A 89 -2.32 -8.61 5.53
N GLU A 90 -2.47 -9.86 5.08
CA GLU A 90 -2.51 -10.21 3.66
C GLU A 90 -3.71 -9.56 2.96
N ALA A 91 -4.90 -9.67 3.55
CA ALA A 91 -6.10 -9.03 3.03
C ALA A 91 -5.95 -7.50 2.92
N ALA A 92 -5.38 -6.84 3.94
CA ALA A 92 -5.12 -5.40 3.90
C ALA A 92 -4.08 -5.03 2.83
N ALA A 93 -3.03 -5.84 2.66
CA ALA A 93 -2.02 -5.61 1.63
C ALA A 93 -2.60 -5.69 0.21
N HIS A 94 -3.48 -6.66 -0.06
CA HIS A 94 -4.19 -6.74 -1.34
C HIS A 94 -5.13 -5.54 -1.55
N GLN A 95 -5.87 -5.12 -0.51
CA GLN A 95 -6.70 -3.92 -0.61
C GLN A 95 -5.89 -2.68 -0.97
N ILE A 96 -4.73 -2.47 -0.32
CA ILE A 96 -3.81 -1.37 -0.64
C ILE A 96 -3.38 -1.45 -2.11
N GLN A 97 -2.93 -2.63 -2.57
CA GLN A 97 -2.49 -2.86 -3.95
C GLN A 97 -3.60 -2.56 -4.97
N ASP A 98 -4.83 -3.03 -4.72
CA ASP A 98 -5.98 -2.82 -5.60
C ASP A 98 -6.33 -1.33 -5.70
N HIS A 99 -6.36 -0.62 -4.57
CA HIS A 99 -6.65 0.81 -4.54
C HIS A 99 -5.58 1.64 -5.24
N LEU A 100 -4.29 1.31 -5.06
CA LEU A 100 -3.19 1.97 -5.77
C LEU A 100 -3.22 1.70 -7.28
N SER A 101 -3.51 0.46 -7.69
CA SER A 101 -3.65 0.09 -9.09
C SER A 101 -4.80 0.89 -9.73
N ARG A 102 -5.95 0.96 -9.05
CA ARG A 102 -7.09 1.76 -9.49
C ARG A 102 -6.76 3.25 -9.57
N ALA A 103 -6.04 3.79 -8.59
CA ALA A 103 -5.62 5.19 -8.59
C ALA A 103 -4.73 5.51 -9.80
N ARG A 104 -3.76 4.64 -10.11
CA ARG A 104 -2.91 4.77 -11.31
C ARG A 104 -3.75 4.74 -12.59
N ASP A 105 -4.66 3.77 -12.72
CA ASP A 105 -5.48 3.62 -13.93
C ASP A 105 -6.42 4.81 -14.13
N LEU A 106 -6.95 5.40 -13.04
CA LEU A 106 -7.74 6.63 -13.09
C LEU A 106 -6.89 7.84 -13.50
N ALA A 107 -5.66 7.96 -12.98
CA ALA A 107 -4.77 9.06 -13.32
C ALA A 107 -4.30 9.02 -14.79
N ALA A 108 -4.21 7.84 -15.39
CA ALA A 108 -3.88 7.67 -16.81
C ALA A 108 -5.06 7.95 -17.76
N ALA A 109 -6.29 8.01 -17.23
CA ALA A 109 -7.51 8.26 -18.00
C ALA A 109 -7.95 9.74 -18.01
N ASP A 110 -7.38 10.56 -17.11
CA ASP A 110 -7.55 12.02 -17.04
C ASP A 110 -6.58 12.74 -18.00
#